data_AF-A0A8B8LCV3-F1
#
_entry.id   AF-A0A8B8LCV3-F1
#
_cell.length_a   1.000
_cell.length_b   1.000
_cell.length_c   1.000
_cell.angle_alpha   90.00
_cell.angle_beta   90.00
_cell.angle_gamma   90.00
#
_symmetry.space_group_name_H-M   'P 1'
#
loop_
_entity.id
_entity.type
_entity.pdbx_description
1 polymer ?
#
loop_
_entity_poly.entity_id
_entity_poly.type
_entity_poly.pdbx_seq_one_letter_code
_entity_poly.pdbx_strand_id
1 'polypeptide(L)'
;MAGEEGSEKKRVVTESLGWLTESSIMPKKHRAIAGVGASSILELKAELYKSQEDSKKSRELAGPDVEYHRAKSKIAPKDPFSAKNSGVDARAHKDKLELKAVNDGSASYSALERKAELYDKLAKGELSDEEDKEKYCVDFFRKGIEQDELQQPSIHDVVQENEDADNDASVLFSLKPIGPRQMAGEVDRAEHKRNIQEVHEEANRAREKASEIKLRRQEQVAAHREKLKQAYLRKKLEQLKATSIGSGSESKNT
;
A
#
# COMPACT_ATOMS: atom_id res chain seq x y z
N MET A 1 -25.57 69.78 -39.62
CA MET A 1 -25.46 69.14 -38.29
C MET A 1 -25.36 67.65 -38.55
N ALA A 2 -24.15 67.08 -38.54
CA ALA A 2 -23.54 66.44 -37.36
C ALA A 2 -24.40 65.25 -36.90
N GLY A 3 -24.00 63.98 -36.97
CA GLY A 3 -22.69 63.33 -36.91
C GLY A 3 -22.83 62.18 -35.91
N GLU A 4 -22.37 60.97 -36.26
CA GLU A 4 -22.09 59.76 -35.43
C GLU A 4 -22.48 58.50 -36.23
N GLU A 5 -21.53 57.87 -36.92
CA GLU A 5 -20.54 56.89 -36.41
C GLU A 5 -21.14 55.48 -36.18
N GLY A 6 -20.79 54.59 -37.11
CA GLY A 6 -20.23 53.27 -36.84
C GLY A 6 -20.87 52.38 -35.78
N SER A 7 -21.68 51.43 -36.22
CA SER A 7 -21.43 50.04 -35.80
C SER A 7 -21.90 49.09 -36.90
N GLU A 8 -21.01 48.78 -37.84
CA GLU A 8 -21.12 47.56 -38.63
C GLU A 8 -21.06 46.38 -37.64
N LYS A 9 -22.22 45.91 -37.21
CA LYS A 9 -22.32 44.63 -36.51
C LYS A 9 -21.97 43.57 -37.53
N LYS A 10 -20.68 43.21 -37.56
CA LYS A 10 -20.16 42.03 -38.25
C LYS A 10 -21.11 40.89 -37.91
N ARG A 11 -21.92 40.46 -38.89
CA ARG A 11 -22.67 39.22 -38.77
C ARG A 11 -21.58 38.18 -38.63
N VAL A 12 -21.39 37.66 -37.41
CA VAL A 12 -20.65 36.44 -37.19
C VAL A 12 -21.48 35.40 -37.92
N VAL A 13 -21.15 35.18 -39.19
CA VAL A 13 -21.52 33.98 -39.91
C VAL A 13 -20.79 32.90 -39.14
N THR A 14 -21.43 32.39 -38.11
CA THR A 14 -21.11 31.07 -37.60
C THR A 14 -21.38 30.18 -38.77
N GLU A 15 -20.33 29.87 -39.53
CA GLU A 15 -20.35 28.78 -40.49
C GLU A 15 -21.01 27.64 -39.75
N SER A 16 -22.20 27.29 -40.20
CA SER A 16 -22.97 26.23 -39.59
C SER A 16 -22.09 24.99 -39.72
N LEU A 17 -21.42 24.59 -38.64
CA LEU A 17 -20.59 23.40 -38.62
C LEU A 17 -21.50 22.28 -39.13
N GLY A 18 -21.27 21.84 -40.37
CA GLY A 18 -22.20 21.09 -41.23
C GLY A 18 -22.61 19.71 -40.72
N TRP A 19 -22.30 19.40 -39.46
CA TRP A 19 -22.74 18.21 -38.76
C TRP A 19 -23.88 18.48 -37.76
N LEU A 20 -24.15 19.73 -37.37
CA LEU A 20 -25.20 20.07 -36.39
C LEU A 20 -26.52 20.54 -37.01
N THR A 21 -26.54 20.96 -38.27
CA THR A 21 -27.75 21.55 -38.90
C THR A 21 -28.13 20.96 -40.27
N GLU A 22 -27.26 20.17 -40.92
CA GLU A 22 -27.56 19.57 -42.23
C GLU A 22 -28.18 18.16 -42.15
N SER A 23 -28.38 17.62 -40.95
CA SER A 23 -29.14 16.37 -40.83
C SER A 23 -30.62 16.67 -41.14
N SER A 24 -31.02 16.40 -42.38
CA SER A 24 -32.42 16.35 -42.82
C SER A 24 -33.29 15.33 -42.06
N ILE A 25 -32.72 14.60 -41.10
CA ILE A 25 -33.47 13.78 -40.16
C ILE A 25 -34.05 14.69 -39.10
N MET A 26 -35.34 14.98 -39.24
CA MET A 26 -36.14 15.59 -38.19
C MET A 26 -35.98 14.79 -36.88
N PRO A 27 -35.90 15.47 -35.72
CA PRO A 27 -35.92 14.78 -34.43
C PRO A 27 -37.09 13.80 -34.38
N LYS A 28 -36.79 12.52 -34.14
CA LYS A 28 -37.84 11.48 -34.09
C LYS A 28 -38.85 11.88 -33.03
N LYS A 29 -40.12 12.02 -33.43
CA LYS A 29 -41.23 12.26 -32.48
C LYS A 29 -41.20 11.19 -31.41
N HIS A 30 -41.33 11.61 -30.15
CA HIS A 30 -41.27 10.72 -29.01
C HIS A 30 -42.38 9.66 -29.12
N ARG A 31 -42.01 8.39 -29.23
CA ARG A 31 -42.98 7.29 -29.28
C ARG A 31 -43.42 6.97 -27.85
N ALA A 32 -44.73 6.98 -27.60
CA ALA A 32 -45.27 6.53 -26.34
C ALA A 32 -44.94 5.05 -26.15
N ILE A 33 -44.40 4.69 -24.99
CA ILE A 33 -44.10 3.32 -24.63
C ILE A 33 -45.36 2.77 -23.93
N ALA A 34 -45.87 1.64 -24.41
CA ALA A 34 -47.05 1.02 -23.83
C ALA A 34 -46.81 0.71 -22.34
N GLY A 35 -47.70 1.16 -21.46
CA GLY A 35 -47.60 0.96 -20.02
C GLY A 35 -46.72 1.97 -19.26
N VAL A 36 -46.10 2.94 -19.93
CA VAL A 36 -45.29 3.98 -19.26
C VAL A 36 -45.93 5.35 -19.44
N GLY A 37 -46.23 6.02 -18.32
CA GLY A 37 -46.79 7.38 -18.32
C GLY A 37 -45.76 8.43 -18.77
N ALA A 38 -46.25 9.53 -19.38
CA ALA A 38 -45.39 10.62 -19.83
C ALA A 38 -44.59 11.28 -18.68
N SER A 39 -45.18 11.36 -17.48
CA SER A 39 -44.53 11.86 -16.26
C SER A 39 -43.35 11.00 -15.84
N SER A 40 -43.51 9.66 -15.82
CA SER A 40 -42.45 8.71 -15.48
C SER A 40 -41.27 8.79 -16.46
N ILE A 41 -41.54 9.01 -17.75
CA ILE A 41 -40.48 9.18 -18.75
C ILE A 41 -39.70 10.49 -18.53
N LEU A 42 -40.38 11.57 -18.13
CA LEU A 42 -39.73 12.84 -17.80
C LEU A 42 -38.89 12.72 -16.52
N GLU A 43 -39.39 12.01 -15.51
CA GLU A 43 -38.68 11.74 -14.27
C GLU A 43 -37.40 10.92 -14.52
N LEU A 44 -37.49 9.85 -15.31
CA LEU A 44 -36.32 9.05 -15.72
C LEU A 44 -35.29 9.86 -16.51
N LYS A 45 -35.76 10.77 -17.38
CA LYS A 45 -34.85 11.69 -18.09
C LYS A 45 -34.17 12.66 -17.13
N ALA A 46 -34.89 13.16 -16.12
CA ALA A 46 -34.31 14.03 -15.10
C ALA A 46 -33.26 13.28 -14.27
N GLU A 47 -33.50 12.03 -13.91
CA GLU A 47 -32.56 11.20 -13.17
C GLU A 47 -31.31 10.85 -14.01
N LEU A 48 -31.49 10.48 -15.29
CA LEU A 48 -30.38 10.28 -16.22
C LEU A 48 -29.54 11.55 -16.39
N TYR A 49 -30.20 12.71 -16.48
CA TYR A 49 -29.51 13.98 -16.62
C TYR A 49 -28.71 14.33 -15.35
N LYS A 50 -29.30 14.15 -14.16
CA LYS A 50 -28.59 14.29 -12.88
C LYS A 50 -27.37 13.37 -12.79
N SER A 51 -27.52 12.08 -13.14
CA SER A 51 -26.41 11.12 -13.16
C SER A 51 -25.29 11.52 -14.14
N GLN A 52 -25.65 12.05 -15.31
CA GLN A 52 -24.67 12.58 -16.26
C GLN A 52 -23.98 13.84 -15.75
N GLU A 53 -24.68 14.75 -15.09
CA GLU A 53 -24.06 15.93 -14.49
C GLU A 53 -23.11 15.56 -13.34
N ASP A 54 -23.50 14.62 -12.48
CA ASP A 54 -22.68 14.19 -11.36
C ASP A 54 -21.42 13.44 -11.83
N SER A 55 -21.51 12.67 -12.92
CA SER A 55 -20.34 12.05 -13.56
C SER A 55 -19.43 13.05 -14.27
N LYS A 56 -19.99 14.13 -14.85
CA LYS A 56 -19.18 15.24 -15.41
C LYS A 56 -18.50 16.04 -14.31
N LYS A 57 -19.23 16.38 -13.24
CA LYS A 57 -18.68 17.09 -12.07
C LYS A 57 -17.60 16.26 -11.39
N SER A 58 -17.79 14.96 -11.23
CA SER A 58 -16.74 14.09 -10.67
C SER A 58 -15.51 13.96 -11.57
N ARG A 59 -15.70 13.97 -12.90
CA ARG A 59 -14.60 14.05 -13.87
C ARG A 59 -13.87 15.41 -13.82
N GLU A 60 -14.60 16.50 -13.61
CA GLU A 60 -14.03 17.86 -13.51
C GLU A 60 -13.27 18.06 -12.20
N LEU A 61 -13.78 17.50 -11.10
CA LEU A 61 -13.11 17.46 -9.78
C LEU A 61 -11.86 16.56 -9.77
N ALA A 62 -11.73 15.64 -10.73
CA ALA A 62 -10.55 14.77 -10.88
C ALA A 62 -9.37 15.45 -11.62
N GLY A 63 -9.46 16.74 -11.94
CA GLY A 63 -8.40 17.54 -12.57
C GLY A 63 -8.32 17.40 -14.09
N PRO A 64 -7.62 18.32 -14.79
CA PRO A 64 -7.59 18.40 -16.26
C PRO A 64 -6.70 17.33 -16.92
N ASP A 65 -6.08 16.44 -16.14
CA ASP A 65 -5.27 15.34 -16.66
C ASP A 65 -6.15 14.11 -16.95
N VAL A 66 -7.14 14.30 -17.82
CA VAL A 66 -7.93 13.20 -18.37
C VAL A 66 -7.57 13.07 -19.83
N GLU A 67 -6.42 12.41 -20.01
CA GLU A 67 -6.07 11.58 -21.16
C GLU A 67 -7.32 11.21 -21.97
N TYR A 68 -7.43 11.75 -23.19
CA TYR A 68 -8.51 11.45 -24.13
C TYR A 68 -8.81 9.96 -24.09
N HIS A 69 -10.02 9.58 -23.65
CA HIS A 69 -10.44 8.19 -23.56
C HIS A 69 -10.39 7.54 -24.95
N ARG A 70 -9.24 6.96 -25.28
CA ARG A 70 -9.13 5.92 -26.30
C ARG A 70 -10.13 4.84 -25.91
N ALA A 71 -10.94 4.37 -26.84
CA ALA A 71 -12.06 3.44 -26.61
C ALA A 71 -11.68 2.07 -25.98
N LYS A 72 -10.42 1.87 -25.60
CA LYS A 72 -9.95 0.82 -24.69
C LYS A 72 -8.81 1.40 -23.85
N SER A 73 -9.09 1.83 -22.62
CA SER A 73 -8.01 1.97 -21.64
C SER A 73 -7.41 0.56 -21.48
N LYS A 74 -6.13 0.43 -21.77
CA LYS A 74 -5.42 -0.80 -21.40
C LYS A 74 -5.56 -0.86 -19.88
N ILE A 75 -6.24 -1.88 -19.38
CA ILE A 75 -6.33 -2.14 -17.95
C ILE A 75 -4.88 -2.25 -17.48
N ALA A 76 -4.34 -1.17 -16.91
CA ALA A 76 -3.08 -1.23 -16.21
C ALA A 76 -3.30 -2.32 -15.15
N PRO A 77 -2.39 -3.32 -15.05
CA PRO A 77 -2.56 -4.39 -14.09
C PRO A 77 -2.68 -3.74 -12.72
N LYS A 78 -3.90 -3.81 -12.16
CA LYS A 78 -4.18 -3.29 -10.83
C LYS A 78 -3.31 -4.14 -9.92
N ASP A 79 -2.35 -3.49 -9.24
CA ASP A 79 -1.44 -4.18 -8.33
C ASP A 79 -2.29 -5.05 -7.39
N PRO A 80 -2.12 -6.39 -7.38
CA PRO A 80 -2.95 -7.28 -6.58
C PRO A 80 -2.88 -6.96 -5.08
N PHE A 81 -1.88 -6.19 -4.63
CA PHE A 81 -1.73 -5.72 -3.26
C PHE A 81 -2.39 -4.35 -2.98
N SER A 82 -2.94 -3.68 -4.00
CA SER A 82 -3.62 -2.39 -3.85
C SER A 82 -4.98 -2.51 -3.16
N ALA A 83 -5.62 -3.68 -3.19
CA ALA A 83 -6.90 -3.90 -2.55
C ALA A 83 -6.69 -4.08 -1.04
N LYS A 84 -6.93 -3.02 -0.26
CA LYS A 84 -6.97 -3.10 1.19
C LYS A 84 -8.31 -3.70 1.65
N ASN A 85 -8.27 -4.45 2.75
CA ASN A 85 -9.49 -4.93 3.41
C ASN A 85 -10.31 -3.75 3.95
N SER A 86 -11.64 -3.86 3.89
CA SER A 86 -12.55 -2.87 4.47
C SER A 86 -12.26 -2.72 5.97
N GLY A 87 -12.10 -1.47 6.43
CA GLY A 87 -11.85 -1.16 7.84
C GLY A 87 -10.38 -1.11 8.26
N VAL A 88 -9.43 -1.40 7.36
CA VAL A 88 -7.98 -1.21 7.63
C VAL A 88 -7.67 0.26 7.91
N ASP A 89 -8.18 1.18 7.10
CA ASP A 89 -7.94 2.61 7.30
C ASP A 89 -8.65 3.13 8.56
N ALA A 90 -9.82 2.58 8.92
CA ALA A 90 -10.52 2.92 10.16
C ALA A 90 -9.75 2.47 11.41
N ARG A 91 -9.19 1.25 11.39
CA ARG A 91 -8.32 0.75 12.46
C ARG A 91 -7.03 1.57 12.54
N ALA A 92 -6.37 1.81 11.41
CA ALA A 92 -5.15 2.61 11.38
C ALA A 92 -5.36 4.04 11.93
N HIS A 93 -6.54 4.64 11.68
CA HIS A 93 -6.90 5.92 12.25
C HIS A 93 -7.09 5.85 13.77
N LYS A 94 -7.76 4.80 14.26
CA LYS A 94 -7.95 4.56 15.69
C LYS A 94 -6.61 4.35 16.41
N ASP A 95 -5.76 3.47 15.89
CA ASP A 95 -4.43 3.20 16.44
C ASP A 95 -3.57 4.47 16.47
N LYS A 96 -3.66 5.32 15.44
CA LYS A 96 -2.94 6.60 15.40
C LYS A 96 -3.42 7.60 16.46
N LEU A 97 -4.71 7.58 16.82
CA LEU A 97 -5.24 8.42 17.90
C LEU A 97 -4.85 7.87 19.28
N GLU A 98 -4.91 6.55 19.46
CA GLU A 98 -4.52 5.89 20.71
C GLU A 98 -3.03 6.06 21.00
N LEU A 99 -2.16 5.88 19.99
CA LEU A 99 -0.73 6.15 20.14
C LEU A 99 -0.42 7.61 20.45
N LYS A 100 -1.26 8.57 20.02
CA LYS A 100 -1.09 9.97 20.40
C LYS A 100 -1.49 10.22 21.85
N ALA A 101 -2.61 9.64 22.30
CA ALA A 101 -3.07 9.76 23.68
C ALA A 101 -2.12 9.07 24.69
N VAL A 102 -1.56 7.92 24.33
CA VAL A 102 -0.55 7.22 25.16
C VAL A 102 0.78 7.99 25.18
N ASN A 103 1.11 8.72 24.12
CA ASN A 103 2.30 9.58 24.03
C ASN A 103 2.01 11.04 24.42
N ASP A 104 0.96 11.35 25.18
CA ASP A 104 0.72 12.70 25.72
C ASP A 104 1.89 13.20 26.59
N GLY A 105 2.85 12.33 26.90
CA GLY A 105 4.16 12.70 27.43
C GLY A 105 4.09 13.25 28.85
N SER A 106 2.89 13.45 29.42
CA SER A 106 2.63 14.01 30.73
C SER A 106 3.29 13.19 31.85
N ALA A 107 3.18 11.86 31.82
CA ALA A 107 3.88 11.00 32.76
C ALA A 107 5.40 11.16 32.64
N SER A 108 5.93 11.22 31.42
CA SER A 108 7.36 11.44 31.19
C SER A 108 7.82 12.84 31.62
N TYR A 109 6.99 13.86 31.44
CA TYR A 109 7.28 15.24 31.81
C TYR A 109 7.29 15.39 33.34
N SER A 110 6.29 14.82 34.03
CA SER A 110 6.25 14.80 35.50
C SER A 110 7.42 14.02 36.11
N ALA A 111 7.85 12.92 35.48
CA ALA A 111 9.03 12.18 35.92
C ALA A 111 10.34 12.96 35.70
N LEU A 112 10.43 13.73 34.61
CA LEU A 112 11.57 14.59 34.32
C LEU A 112 11.63 15.80 35.27
N GLU A 113 10.49 16.40 35.59
CA GLU A 113 10.36 17.49 36.55
C GLU A 113 10.81 17.05 37.95
N ARG A 114 10.30 15.90 38.45
CA ARG A 114 10.76 15.32 39.72
C ARG A 114 12.26 15.03 39.76
N LYS A 115 12.82 14.54 38.65
CA LYS A 115 14.28 14.34 38.54
C LYS A 115 15.03 15.67 38.59
N ALA A 116 14.57 16.68 37.86
CA ALA A 116 15.20 17.99 37.83
C ALA A 116 15.19 18.65 39.22
N GLU A 117 14.06 18.60 39.94
CA GLU A 117 13.97 19.09 41.31
C GLU A 117 14.95 18.38 42.25
N LEU A 118 15.11 17.06 42.11
CA LEU A 118 16.07 16.28 42.88
C LEU A 118 17.51 16.74 42.59
N TYR A 119 17.87 16.91 41.32
CA TYR A 119 19.19 17.41 40.94
C TYR A 119 19.44 18.84 41.45
N ASP A 120 18.45 19.73 41.38
CA ASP A 120 18.56 21.10 41.89
C ASP A 120 18.76 21.13 43.41
N LYS A 121 18.06 20.26 44.15
CA LYS A 121 18.24 20.10 45.60
C LYS A 121 19.61 19.55 45.97
N LEU A 122 20.10 18.53 45.23
CA LEU A 122 21.45 18.01 45.37
C LEU A 122 22.51 19.07 45.10
N ALA A 123 22.34 19.86 44.04
CA ALA A 123 23.28 20.91 43.65
C ALA A 123 23.31 22.07 44.65
N LYS A 124 22.17 22.39 45.28
CA LYS A 124 22.06 23.41 46.34
C LYS A 124 22.50 22.91 47.72
N GLY A 125 22.66 21.60 47.91
CA GLY A 125 23.04 21.01 49.19
C GLY A 125 21.95 21.13 50.26
N GLU A 126 20.68 21.20 49.85
CA GLU A 126 19.52 21.38 50.75
C GLU A 126 18.87 20.04 51.16
N LEU A 127 19.41 18.90 50.71
CA LEU A 127 18.96 17.61 51.20
C LEU A 127 19.41 17.45 52.65
N SER A 128 18.43 17.27 53.55
CA SER A 128 18.69 16.92 54.94
C SER A 128 19.39 15.56 54.93
N ASP A 129 20.68 15.60 55.23
CA ASP A 129 21.61 14.50 55.05
C ASP A 129 21.28 13.24 55.88
N GLU A 130 20.30 13.31 56.78
CA GLU A 130 19.98 12.24 57.74
C GLU A 130 18.83 11.33 57.28
N GLU A 131 17.76 11.84 56.66
CA GLU A 131 16.57 11.02 56.30
C GLU A 131 16.60 10.51 54.85
N ASP A 132 17.14 11.29 53.91
CA ASP A 132 17.10 10.92 52.48
C ASP A 132 18.22 9.95 52.08
N LYS A 133 19.35 9.95 52.79
CA LYS A 133 20.47 9.04 52.49
C LYS A 133 20.07 7.58 52.62
N GLU A 134 19.32 7.24 53.66
CA GLU A 134 18.86 5.86 53.90
C GLU A 134 17.90 5.37 52.81
N LYS A 135 17.07 6.27 52.27
CA LYS A 135 16.08 5.96 51.23
C LYS A 135 16.72 5.64 49.87
N TYR A 136 17.84 6.28 49.54
CA TYR A 136 18.52 6.10 48.25
C TYR A 136 19.76 5.20 48.31
N CYS A 137 20.21 4.79 49.51
CA CYS A 137 21.28 3.82 49.67
C CYS A 137 20.78 2.39 49.49
N VAL A 138 21.58 1.56 48.81
CA VAL A 138 21.30 0.13 48.65
C VAL A 138 21.79 -0.62 49.88
N ASP A 139 20.87 -1.27 50.60
CA ASP A 139 21.23 -2.19 51.69
C ASP A 139 21.58 -3.59 51.14
N PHE A 140 22.87 -3.87 51.07
CA PHE A 140 23.37 -5.14 50.53
C PHE A 140 23.04 -6.36 51.41
N PHE A 141 22.77 -6.17 52.70
CA PHE A 141 22.48 -7.28 53.62
C PHE A 141 21.04 -7.77 53.48
N ARG A 142 20.09 -6.86 53.23
CA ARG A 142 18.68 -7.21 53.02
C ARG A 142 18.42 -7.86 51.66
N LYS A 143 19.20 -7.49 50.64
CA LYS A 143 19.06 -8.01 49.26
C LYS A 143 19.23 -9.54 49.14
N GLY A 144 19.95 -10.18 50.06
CA GLY A 144 20.13 -11.63 50.07
C GLY A 144 19.03 -12.42 50.77
N ILE A 145 18.26 -11.79 51.67
CA ILE A 145 17.27 -12.47 52.52
C ILE A 145 15.87 -12.44 51.89
N GLU A 146 15.49 -11.32 51.25
CA GLU A 146 14.14 -11.16 50.67
C GLU A 146 13.92 -11.96 49.37
N GLN A 147 14.98 -12.46 48.71
CA GLN A 147 14.83 -13.29 47.50
C GLN A 147 14.37 -14.73 47.76
N ASP A 148 14.61 -15.28 48.96
CA ASP A 148 14.21 -16.65 49.31
C ASP A 148 12.80 -16.75 49.91
N GLU A 149 12.27 -15.70 50.54
CA GLU A 149 10.95 -15.74 51.23
C GLU A 149 9.74 -15.38 50.34
N LEU A 150 9.93 -14.68 49.20
CA LEU A 150 8.83 -14.25 48.32
C LEU A 150 8.27 -15.35 47.39
N GLN A 151 8.69 -16.61 47.53
CA GLN A 151 8.19 -17.76 46.75
C GLN A 151 7.13 -18.61 47.48
N GLN A 152 6.49 -18.12 48.55
CA GLN A 152 5.39 -18.84 49.21
C GLN A 152 4.07 -18.05 49.11
N PRO A 153 3.08 -18.48 48.30
CA PRO A 153 1.79 -17.81 48.24
C PRO A 153 0.89 -18.35 49.35
N SER A 154 0.54 -17.51 50.33
CA SER A 154 -0.56 -17.78 51.25
C SER A 154 -1.63 -16.69 51.16
N ILE A 155 -2.86 -17.17 51.01
CA ILE A 155 -4.10 -16.47 50.72
C ILE A 155 -4.77 -16.13 52.06
N HIS A 156 -5.06 -14.85 52.34
CA HIS A 156 -6.30 -14.30 52.93
C HIS A 156 -6.09 -12.94 53.67
N ASP A 157 -6.86 -11.93 53.21
CA ASP A 157 -7.67 -10.93 53.95
C ASP A 157 -7.05 -10.07 55.07
N VAL A 158 -7.29 -8.75 55.21
CA VAL A 158 -8.27 -7.81 54.64
C VAL A 158 -7.79 -6.38 54.94
N VAL A 159 -7.87 -5.51 53.93
CA VAL A 159 -8.23 -4.07 53.95
C VAL A 159 -7.72 -3.19 55.10
N GLN A 160 -6.91 -2.16 54.78
CA GLN A 160 -7.30 -0.75 54.99
C GLN A 160 -6.31 0.26 54.35
N GLU A 161 -6.85 1.04 53.39
CA GLU A 161 -6.62 2.47 53.08
C GLU A 161 -5.26 3.02 52.58
N ASN A 162 -5.35 3.59 51.37
CA ASN A 162 -4.55 4.68 50.76
C ASN A 162 -3.10 4.31 50.36
N GLU A 163 -2.47 4.77 49.29
CA GLU A 163 -2.73 5.56 48.08
C GLU A 163 -1.47 5.32 47.23
N ASP A 164 -1.59 5.32 45.90
CA ASP A 164 -0.53 5.69 44.96
C ASP A 164 0.78 4.87 44.86
N ALA A 165 0.79 4.07 43.79
CA ALA A 165 1.75 4.11 42.69
C ALA A 165 3.27 4.00 42.95
N ASP A 166 3.83 3.01 42.25
CA ASP A 166 5.16 2.99 41.65
C ASP A 166 6.35 2.56 42.52
N ASN A 167 6.45 1.25 42.73
CA ASN A 167 7.76 0.61 42.84
C ASN A 167 7.80 -0.75 42.14
N ASP A 168 7.88 -0.74 40.81
CA ASP A 168 8.09 -1.97 40.02
C ASP A 168 9.19 -1.79 38.95
N ALA A 169 10.21 -0.97 39.25
CA ALA A 169 11.34 -0.73 38.36
C ALA A 169 12.50 -1.74 38.54
N SER A 170 12.47 -2.58 39.57
CA SER A 170 13.53 -3.55 39.86
C SER A 170 13.34 -4.91 39.16
N VAL A 171 12.15 -5.19 38.60
CA VAL A 171 11.87 -6.41 37.83
C VAL A 171 12.22 -6.24 36.34
N LEU A 172 12.54 -5.01 35.89
CA LEU A 172 12.64 -4.69 34.46
C LEU A 172 13.97 -5.04 33.79
N PHE A 173 15.06 -5.30 34.54
CA PHE A 173 16.40 -5.50 33.96
C PHE A 173 16.82 -6.96 33.73
N SER A 174 16.09 -7.92 34.31
CA SER A 174 16.27 -9.37 34.07
C SER A 174 15.38 -9.91 32.95
N LEU A 175 14.40 -9.12 32.50
CA LEU A 175 13.53 -9.43 31.36
C LEU A 175 14.14 -8.81 30.10
N LYS A 176 14.83 -9.63 29.28
CA LYS A 176 15.09 -9.24 27.89
C LYS A 176 13.74 -8.88 27.25
N PRO A 177 13.63 -7.80 26.45
CA PRO A 177 12.36 -7.42 25.84
C PRO A 177 12.01 -8.50 24.82
N ILE A 178 11.13 -9.37 25.28
CA ILE A 178 10.43 -10.35 24.52
C ILE A 178 9.42 -9.56 23.70
N GLY A 179 9.73 -9.37 22.42
CA GLY A 179 8.82 -8.72 21.48
C GLY A 179 7.45 -9.40 21.46
N PRO A 180 6.42 -8.77 20.86
CA PRO A 180 5.01 -9.16 20.95
C PRO A 180 4.64 -10.51 20.30
N ARG A 181 5.59 -11.43 20.14
CA ARG A 181 5.45 -12.73 19.49
C ARG A 181 5.60 -13.94 20.43
N GLN A 182 5.81 -13.75 21.74
CA GLN A 182 5.96 -14.88 22.68
C GLN A 182 4.73 -15.12 23.57
N MET A 183 3.57 -14.59 23.20
CA MET A 183 2.28 -15.12 23.66
C MET A 183 1.76 -16.10 22.60
N ALA A 184 2.49 -17.19 22.36
CA ALA A 184 2.08 -18.24 21.42
C ALA A 184 2.79 -19.56 21.74
N GLY A 185 2.37 -20.21 22.81
CA GLY A 185 2.69 -21.60 23.11
C GLY A 185 4.14 -21.87 23.47
N GLU A 186 4.34 -22.79 24.39
CA GLU A 186 5.61 -23.45 24.61
C GLU A 186 5.90 -24.34 23.38
N VAL A 187 6.19 -23.74 22.22
CA VAL A 187 6.62 -24.49 21.04
C VAL A 187 7.98 -25.05 21.37
N ASP A 188 8.11 -26.37 21.37
CA ASP A 188 9.34 -27.08 21.69
C ASP A 188 10.50 -26.45 20.91
N ARG A 189 11.55 -26.05 21.63
CA ARG A 189 12.73 -25.39 21.04
C ARG A 189 13.35 -26.27 19.95
N ALA A 190 13.19 -27.59 20.03
CA ALA A 190 13.61 -28.50 18.97
C ALA A 190 12.72 -28.41 17.72
N GLU A 191 11.41 -28.29 17.85
CA GLU A 191 10.49 -28.05 16.73
C GLU A 191 10.78 -26.71 16.05
N HIS A 192 11.01 -25.65 16.83
CA HIS A 192 11.36 -24.34 16.25
C HIS A 192 12.63 -24.40 15.39
N LYS A 193 13.66 -25.13 15.84
CA LYS A 193 14.89 -25.34 15.07
C LYS A 193 14.64 -26.14 13.79
N ARG A 194 13.81 -27.19 13.84
CA ARG A 194 13.42 -27.98 12.67
C ARG A 194 12.68 -27.12 11.65
N ASN A 195 11.71 -26.32 12.10
CA ASN A 195 10.94 -25.44 11.22
C ASN A 195 11.85 -24.42 10.51
N ILE A 196 12.84 -23.86 11.22
CA ILE A 196 13.82 -22.95 10.59
C ILE A 196 14.64 -23.68 9.52
N GLN A 197 15.13 -24.88 9.83
CA GLN A 197 15.91 -25.68 8.88
C GLN A 197 15.07 -26.06 7.66
N GLU A 198 13.83 -26.49 7.86
CA GLU A 198 12.89 -26.83 6.79
C GLU A 198 12.62 -25.65 5.86
N VAL A 199 12.38 -24.46 6.40
CA VAL A 199 12.19 -23.24 5.60
C VAL A 199 13.44 -22.92 4.78
N HIS A 200 14.64 -23.08 5.33
CA HIS A 200 15.88 -22.87 4.59
C HIS A 200 16.04 -23.89 3.45
N GLU A 201 15.72 -25.16 3.71
CA GLU A 201 15.74 -26.20 2.69
C GLU A 201 14.70 -25.94 1.60
N GLU A 202 13.48 -25.54 1.96
CA GLU A 202 12.43 -25.19 1.00
C GLU A 202 12.85 -24.00 0.13
N ALA A 203 13.42 -22.96 0.75
CA ALA A 203 13.95 -21.81 0.03
C ALA A 203 15.08 -22.21 -0.95
N ASN A 204 15.95 -23.14 -0.55
CA ASN A 204 17.01 -23.66 -1.42
C ASN A 204 16.44 -24.47 -2.58
N ARG A 205 15.48 -25.38 -2.33
CA ARG A 205 14.77 -26.13 -3.39
C ARG A 205 14.06 -25.19 -4.36
N ALA A 206 13.46 -24.10 -3.87
CA ALA A 206 12.81 -23.11 -4.71
C ALA A 206 13.82 -22.36 -5.61
N ARG A 207 15.00 -22.02 -5.07
CA ARG A 207 16.10 -21.42 -5.85
C ARG A 207 16.62 -22.36 -6.93
N GLU A 208 16.80 -23.64 -6.61
CA GLU A 208 17.23 -24.67 -7.56
C GLU A 208 16.22 -24.82 -8.71
N LYS A 209 14.93 -24.99 -8.40
CA LYS A 209 13.86 -25.05 -9.42
C LYS A 209 13.82 -23.80 -10.30
N ALA A 210 13.98 -22.62 -9.72
CA ALA A 210 14.04 -21.38 -10.48
C ALA A 210 15.27 -21.32 -11.41
N SER A 211 16.42 -21.84 -10.97
CA SER A 211 17.62 -21.96 -11.79
C SER A 211 17.45 -22.96 -12.94
N GLU A 212 16.80 -24.10 -12.68
CA GLU A 212 16.49 -25.12 -13.68
C GLU A 212 15.55 -24.59 -14.77
N ILE A 213 14.50 -23.85 -14.38
CA ILE A 213 13.58 -23.20 -15.33
C ILE A 213 14.32 -22.20 -16.22
N LYS A 214 15.25 -21.41 -15.65
CA LYS A 214 16.07 -20.48 -16.41
C LYS A 214 16.97 -21.20 -17.42
N LEU A 215 17.62 -22.29 -16.99
CA LEU A 215 18.46 -23.09 -17.87
C LEU A 215 17.65 -23.68 -19.03
N ARG A 216 16.48 -24.28 -18.74
CA ARG A 216 15.58 -24.81 -19.76
C ARG A 216 15.13 -23.74 -20.75
N ARG A 217 14.82 -22.53 -20.28
CA ARG A 217 14.46 -21.41 -21.17
C ARG A 217 15.64 -20.99 -22.05
N GLN A 218 16.85 -20.96 -21.49
CA GLN A 218 18.06 -20.65 -22.24
C GLN A 218 18.34 -21.70 -23.32
N GLU A 219 18.19 -22.98 -23.01
CA GLU A 219 18.31 -24.09 -23.96
C GLU A 219 17.28 -23.98 -25.08
N GLN A 220 16.01 -23.68 -24.77
CA GLN A 220 14.98 -23.46 -25.79
C GLN A 220 15.32 -22.30 -26.73
N VAL A 221 15.83 -21.19 -26.18
CA VAL A 221 16.27 -20.03 -26.98
C VAL A 221 17.48 -20.39 -27.83
N ALA A 222 18.44 -21.14 -27.29
CA ALA A 222 19.61 -21.61 -28.04
C ALA A 222 19.21 -22.56 -29.18
N ALA A 223 18.36 -23.54 -28.92
CA ALA A 223 17.83 -24.46 -29.93
C ALA A 223 17.04 -23.71 -31.02
N HIS A 224 16.25 -22.70 -30.64
CA HIS A 224 15.55 -21.85 -31.61
C HIS A 224 16.54 -21.05 -32.48
N ARG A 225 17.58 -20.48 -31.87
CA ARG A 225 18.65 -19.77 -32.58
C ARG A 225 19.39 -20.69 -33.57
N GLU A 226 19.66 -21.93 -33.18
CA GLU A 226 20.30 -22.91 -34.06
C GLU A 226 19.40 -23.32 -35.23
N LYS A 227 18.11 -23.56 -34.97
CA LYS A 227 17.13 -23.81 -36.04
C LYS A 227 17.06 -22.66 -37.04
N LEU A 228 17.07 -21.42 -36.57
CA LEU A 228 17.11 -20.23 -37.44
C LEU A 228 18.40 -20.17 -38.26
N LYS A 229 19.56 -20.45 -37.65
CA LYS A 229 20.84 -20.53 -38.37
C LYS A 229 20.81 -21.60 -39.46
N GLN A 230 20.28 -22.80 -39.16
CA GLN A 230 20.16 -23.88 -40.14
C GLN A 230 19.20 -23.52 -41.28
N ALA A 231 18.04 -22.92 -40.97
CA ALA A 231 17.09 -22.46 -41.98
C ALA A 231 17.69 -21.39 -42.89
N TYR A 232 18.46 -20.45 -42.33
CA TYR A 232 19.18 -19.45 -43.11
C TYR A 232 20.21 -20.08 -44.06
N LEU A 233 21.01 -21.03 -43.57
CA LEU A 233 21.98 -21.74 -44.41
C LEU A 233 21.29 -22.54 -45.53
N ARG A 234 20.18 -23.22 -45.23
CA ARG A 234 19.39 -23.93 -46.25
C ARG A 234 18.85 -23.00 -47.32
N LYS A 235 18.29 -21.84 -46.93
CA LYS A 235 17.80 -20.83 -47.87
C LYS A 235 18.91 -20.29 -48.76
N LYS A 236 20.12 -20.05 -48.21
CA LYS A 236 21.28 -19.61 -48.99
C LYS A 236 21.73 -20.67 -50.01
N LEU A 237 21.73 -21.95 -49.64
CA LEU A 237 22.04 -23.05 -50.54
C LEU A 237 21.00 -23.18 -51.66
N GLU A 238 19.72 -23.03 -51.33
CA GLU A 238 18.63 -23.05 -52.31
C GLU A 238 18.75 -21.90 -53.32
N GLN A 239 19.11 -20.70 -52.85
CA GLN A 239 19.39 -19.56 -53.73
C GLN A 239 20.55 -19.85 -54.69
N LEU A 240 21.66 -20.41 -54.20
CA LEU A 240 22.81 -20.77 -55.05
C LEU A 240 22.44 -21.85 -56.07
N LYS A 241 21.61 -22.84 -55.68
CA LYS A 241 21.10 -23.85 -56.61
C LYS A 241 20.20 -23.23 -57.67
N ALA A 242 19.28 -22.33 -57.29
CA ALA A 242 18.40 -21.65 -58.22
C ALA A 242 19.19 -20.78 -59.22
N THR A 243 20.22 -20.05 -58.78
CA THR A 243 21.07 -19.26 -59.68
C THR A 243 21.88 -20.15 -60.64
N SER A 244 22.39 -21.29 -60.15
CA SER A 244 23.13 -22.25 -60.99
C SER A 244 22.23 -22.90 -62.06
N ILE A 245 21.00 -23.25 -61.70
CA ILE A 245 20.01 -23.81 -62.65
C ILE A 245 19.61 -22.76 -63.68
N GLY A 246 19.42 -21.49 -63.26
CA GLY A 246 19.17 -20.37 -64.17
C GLY A 246 20.28 -20.20 -65.22
N SER A 247 21.55 -20.17 -64.80
CA SER A 247 22.71 -20.03 -65.72
C SER A 247 22.94 -21.25 -66.63
N GLY A 248 22.50 -22.45 -66.22
CA GLY A 248 22.59 -23.66 -67.03
C GLY A 248 21.51 -23.77 -68.12
N SER A 249 20.45 -22.96 -68.04
CA SER A 249 19.38 -22.91 -69.04
C SER A 249 19.59 -21.88 -70.14
N GLU A 250 20.36 -20.81 -69.88
CA GLU A 250 20.72 -19.80 -70.90
C GLU A 250 21.82 -20.26 -71.87
N SER A 251 22.58 -21.31 -71.54
CA SER A 251 23.72 -21.81 -72.33
C SER A 251 23.35 -22.91 -73.35
N LYS A 252 22.06 -23.22 -73.54
CA LYS A 252 21.58 -24.21 -74.53
C LYS A 252 20.86 -23.60 -75.75
N ASN A 253 20.78 -22.28 -75.84
CA ASN A 253 20.17 -21.56 -76.97
C ASN A 253 21.22 -20.70 -77.69
N THR A 254 22.28 -21.31 -78.22
CA THR A 254 23.16 -20.71 -79.25
C THR A 254 23.63 -21.80 -80.19
#